data_AF-A0A3N5UBY5-F1
#
_entry.id   AF-A0A3N5UBY5-F1
#
_cell.length_a   1.000
_cell.length_b   1.000
_cell.length_c   1.000
_cell.angle_alpha   90.00
_cell.angle_beta   90.00
_cell.angle_gamma   90.00
#
_symmetry.space_group_name_H-M   'P 1'
#
loop_
_entity.id
_entity.type
_entity.pdbx_description
1 polymer ?
#
loop_
_entity_poly.entity_id
_entity_poly.type
_entity_poly.pdbx_seq_one_letter_code
_entity_poly.pdbx_strand_id
1 'polypeptide(L)'
;MARFMRLDVINNLLEIGLVPLFYNGDVETAVELASACARGGAKLIEFTNRGEGAYSVFTELVKYVAKADPDVILGVGSIIDAPTAALYLASG
;
A
#
# COMPACT_ATOMS: atom_id res chain seq x y z
N MET A 1 -7.72 -10.35 -10.49
CA MET A 1 -6.47 -11.10 -10.17
C MET A 1 -5.50 -10.11 -9.57
N ALA A 2 -4.76 -10.51 -8.54
CA ALA A 2 -3.70 -9.66 -7.98
C ALA A 2 -2.67 -9.31 -9.06
N ARG A 3 -2.20 -8.06 -9.08
CA ARG A 3 -1.23 -7.58 -10.08
C ARG A 3 0.16 -8.21 -9.95
N PHE A 4 0.50 -8.65 -8.75
CA PHE A 4 1.81 -9.19 -8.39
C PHE A 4 1.65 -10.59 -7.80
N MET A 5 2.56 -11.50 -8.16
CA MET A 5 2.59 -12.82 -7.55
C MET A 5 3.28 -12.76 -6.19
N ARG A 6 2.97 -13.70 -5.30
CA ARG A 6 3.58 -13.79 -3.96
C ARG A 6 5.11 -13.75 -4.00
N LEU A 7 5.72 -14.44 -4.97
CA LEU A 7 7.18 -14.46 -5.11
C LEU A 7 7.74 -13.11 -5.55
N ASP A 8 7.03 -12.34 -6.38
CA ASP A 8 7.45 -10.99 -6.79
C ASP A 8 7.53 -10.05 -5.57
N VAL A 9 6.53 -10.14 -4.69
CA VAL A 9 6.50 -9.37 -3.44
C VAL A 9 7.66 -9.73 -2.52
N ILE A 10 7.92 -11.03 -2.33
CA ILE A 10 9.04 -11.51 -1.49
C ILE A 10 10.39 -11.10 -2.08
N ASN A 11 10.57 -11.20 -3.40
CA ASN A 11 11.81 -10.82 -4.06
C ASN A 11 12.07 -9.31 -3.93
N ASN A 12 11.06 -8.46 -4.13
CA ASN A 12 11.18 -7.01 -3.92
C ASN A 12 11.54 -6.68 -2.47
N LEU A 13 10.92 -7.36 -1.49
CA LEU A 13 11.24 -7.19 -0.08
C LEU A 13 12.72 -7.51 0.21
N LEU A 14 13.23 -8.62 -0.33
CA LEU A 14 14.61 -9.04 -0.12
C LEU A 14 15.62 -8.16 -0.85
N GLU A 15 15.28 -7.66 -2.03
CA GLU A 15 16.14 -6.75 -2.82
C GLU A 15 16.28 -5.37 -2.16
N ILE A 16 15.15 -4.79 -1.71
CA ILE A 16 15.14 -3.47 -1.08
C ILE A 16 15.66 -3.55 0.36
N GLY A 17 15.35 -4.63 1.08
CA GLY A 17 15.71 -4.83 2.49
C GLY A 17 14.95 -3.93 3.47
N LEU A 18 13.91 -3.23 3.01
CA LEU A 18 13.10 -2.28 3.78
C LEU A 18 11.67 -2.24 3.25
N VAL A 19 10.70 -2.04 4.15
CA VAL A 19 9.31 -1.68 3.81
C VAL A 19 8.95 -0.40 4.55
N PRO A 20 8.82 0.74 3.86
CA PRO A 20 8.26 1.94 4.45
C PRO A 20 6.80 1.68 4.84
N LEU A 21 6.46 2.05 6.06
CA LEU A 21 5.14 1.85 6.64
C LEU A 21 4.60 3.19 7.13
N PHE A 22 3.37 3.52 6.76
CA PHE A 22 2.78 4.80 7.14
C PHE A 22 1.26 4.75 7.28
N TYR A 23 0.72 5.79 7.94
CA TYR A 23 -0.69 6.15 7.88
C TYR A 23 -0.79 7.68 7.80
N ASN A 24 -1.71 8.17 6.97
CA ASN A 24 -2.19 9.54 7.01
C ASN A 24 -3.69 9.54 6.68
N GLY A 25 -4.46 10.40 7.36
CA GLY A 25 -5.90 10.52 7.13
C GLY A 25 -6.26 11.38 5.90
N ASP A 26 -5.30 12.13 5.38
CA ASP A 26 -5.46 12.93 4.17
C ASP A 26 -4.95 12.17 2.93
N VAL A 27 -5.78 12.10 1.88
CA VAL A 27 -5.48 11.32 0.67
C VAL A 27 -4.31 11.90 -0.11
N GLU A 28 -4.24 13.23 -0.24
CA GLU A 28 -3.17 13.90 -0.99
C GLU A 28 -1.82 13.66 -0.31
N THR A 29 -1.79 13.77 1.01
CA THR A 29 -0.60 13.48 1.81
C THR A 29 -0.21 12.00 1.75
N ALA A 30 -1.19 11.08 1.83
CA ALA A 30 -0.92 9.64 1.70
C ALA A 30 -0.32 9.28 0.33
N VAL A 31 -0.84 9.90 -0.73
CA VAL A 31 -0.31 9.78 -2.09
C VAL A 31 1.13 10.30 -2.16
N GLU A 32 1.40 11.51 -1.66
CA GLU A 32 2.77 12.05 -1.70
C GLU A 32 3.76 11.26 -0.85
N LEU A 33 3.32 10.67 0.27
CA LEU A 33 4.16 9.76 1.05
C LEU A 33 4.52 8.50 0.25
N ALA A 34 3.55 7.86 -0.40
CA ALA A 34 3.80 6.70 -1.24
C ALA A 34 4.72 7.05 -2.43
N SER A 35 4.43 8.15 -3.13
CA SER A 35 5.24 8.65 -4.25
C SER A 35 6.66 9.01 -3.81
N ALA A 36 6.83 9.63 -2.65
CA ALA A 36 8.15 9.94 -2.11
C ALA A 36 8.95 8.68 -1.79
N CYS A 37 8.32 7.65 -1.21
CA CYS A 37 8.95 6.35 -0.98
C CYS A 37 9.37 5.69 -2.30
N ALA A 38 8.49 5.69 -3.31
CA ALA A 38 8.77 5.16 -4.64
C ALA A 38 9.95 5.88 -5.30
N ARG A 39 9.98 7.22 -5.28
CA ARG A 39 11.12 8.04 -5.75
C ARG A 39 12.41 7.75 -4.99
N GLY A 40 12.31 7.39 -3.71
CA GLY A 40 13.42 6.94 -2.87
C GLY A 40 13.91 5.52 -3.16
N GLY A 41 13.28 4.80 -4.09
CA GLY A 41 13.64 3.43 -4.47
C GLY A 41 12.84 2.33 -3.79
N ALA A 42 11.90 2.66 -2.90
CA ALA A 42 11.02 1.67 -2.28
C ALA A 42 9.89 1.27 -3.22
N LYS A 43 10.00 0.09 -3.84
CA LYS A 43 8.94 -0.51 -4.68
C LYS A 43 7.93 -1.35 -3.89
N LEU A 44 8.12 -1.51 -2.58
CA LEU A 44 7.20 -2.18 -1.67
C LEU A 44 6.90 -1.27 -0.49
N ILE A 45 5.62 -0.93 -0.30
CA ILE A 45 5.17 0.06 0.69
C ILE A 45 3.96 -0.50 1.44
N GLU A 46 3.86 -0.24 2.74
CA GLU A 46 2.73 -0.65 3.58
C GLU A 46 1.93 0.55 4.10
N PHE A 47 0.63 0.56 3.83
CA PHE A 47 -0.32 1.44 4.51
C PHE A 47 -0.82 0.78 5.80
N THR A 48 -0.97 1.55 6.86
CA THR A 48 -1.47 1.03 8.14
C THR A 48 -2.95 1.31 8.28
N ASN A 49 -3.78 0.27 8.45
CA ASN A 49 -5.19 0.44 8.80
C ASN A 49 -5.33 0.96 10.24
N ARG A 50 -5.22 2.27 10.42
CA ARG A 50 -5.33 2.96 11.70
C ARG A 50 -6.00 4.31 11.48
N GLY A 51 -6.76 4.80 12.46
CA GLY A 51 -7.39 6.11 12.39
C GLY A 51 -8.70 6.11 11.61
N GLU A 52 -9.40 7.24 11.68
CA GLU A 52 -10.70 7.43 11.05
C GLU A 52 -10.55 7.53 9.52
N GLY A 53 -11.40 6.84 8.76
CA GLY A 53 -11.38 6.91 7.30
C GLY A 53 -10.24 6.16 6.60
N ALA A 54 -9.41 5.40 7.33
CA ALA A 54 -8.26 4.67 6.79
C ALA A 54 -8.58 3.83 5.53
N TYR A 55 -9.73 3.14 5.53
CA TYR A 55 -10.18 2.36 4.39
C TYR A 55 -10.47 3.23 3.14
N SER A 56 -11.09 4.40 3.34
CA SER A 56 -11.36 5.33 2.24
C SER A 56 -10.07 5.88 1.66
N VAL A 57 -9.11 6.24 2.51
CA VAL A 57 -7.78 6.70 2.07
C VAL A 57 -7.05 5.62 1.29
N PHE A 58 -7.03 4.39 1.82
CA PHE A 58 -6.38 3.27 1.15
C PHE A 58 -6.98 3.00 -0.22
N THR A 59 -8.31 3.02 -0.34
CA THR A 59 -9.00 2.77 -1.61
C THR A 59 -8.62 3.78 -2.69
N GLU A 60 -8.50 5.06 -2.33
CA GLU A 60 -8.04 6.10 -3.27
C GLU A 60 -6.53 5.96 -3.57
N LEU A 61 -5.74 5.62 -2.55
CA LEU A 61 -4.30 5.39 -2.71
C LEU A 61 -4.01 4.23 -3.68
N VAL A 62 -4.73 3.12 -3.58
CA VAL A 62 -4.63 1.98 -4.52
C VAL A 62 -4.86 2.45 -5.97
N LYS A 63 -5.90 3.25 -6.21
CA LYS A 63 -6.20 3.78 -7.56
C LYS A 63 -5.09 4.69 -8.07
N TYR A 64 -4.56 5.56 -7.21
CA TYR A 64 -3.50 6.48 -7.58
C TYR A 64 -2.21 5.74 -7.92
N VAL A 65 -1.72 4.91 -6.99
CA VAL A 65 -0.47 4.14 -7.16
C VAL A 65 -0.58 3.25 -8.39
N ALA A 66 -1.73 2.60 -8.58
CA ALA A 66 -1.95 1.73 -9.73
C ALA A 66 -1.80 2.44 -11.09
N LYS A 67 -2.10 3.74 -11.15
CA LYS A 67 -2.04 4.59 -12.34
C LYS A 67 -0.69 5.29 -12.50
N ALA A 68 -0.16 5.86 -11.42
CA ALA A 68 1.05 6.68 -11.45
C ALA A 68 2.31 5.82 -11.47
N ASP A 69 2.37 4.79 -10.63
CA ASP A 69 3.56 3.98 -10.37
C ASP A 69 3.20 2.49 -10.40
N PRO A 70 2.96 1.92 -11.58
CA PRO A 70 2.44 0.55 -11.72
C PRO A 70 3.36 -0.55 -11.20
N ASP A 71 4.63 -0.26 -10.93
CA ASP A 71 5.61 -1.20 -10.39
C ASP A 71 5.67 -1.18 -8.86
N VAL A 72 4.96 -0.24 -8.21
CA VAL A 72 4.89 -0.16 -6.74
C VAL A 72 3.87 -1.16 -6.22
N ILE A 73 4.32 -1.99 -5.29
CA ILE A 73 3.51 -2.92 -4.53
C ILE A 73 3.04 -2.20 -3.27
N LEU A 74 1.74 -1.90 -3.21
CA LEU A 74 1.10 -1.34 -2.03
C LEU A 74 0.41 -2.45 -1.23
N GLY A 75 0.83 -2.62 0.02
CA GLY A 75 0.20 -3.52 0.99
C GLY A 75 -0.56 -2.74 2.07
N VAL A 76 -1.31 -3.48 2.88
CA VAL A 76 -1.94 -2.96 4.10
C VAL A 76 -1.66 -3.86 5.29
N GLY A 77 -1.32 -3.26 6.43
CA GLY A 77 -1.14 -3.94 7.72
C GLY A 77 -2.07 -3.41 8.82
N SER A 78 -1.86 -3.91 10.04
CA SER A 78 -2.74 -3.66 11.20
C SER A 78 -4.20 -4.09 10.97
N ILE A 79 -4.39 -5.16 10.20
CA ILE A 79 -5.68 -5.81 9.99
C ILE A 79 -5.82 -6.93 11.04
N ILE A 80 -6.76 -6.78 11.97
CA ILE A 80 -6.87 -7.66 13.15
C ILE A 80 -7.98 -8.71 13.04
N ASP A 81 -8.82 -8.63 12.00
CA ASP A 81 -9.95 -9.54 11.79
C ASP A 81 -10.22 -9.81 10.30
N ALA A 82 -10.89 -10.94 10.04
CA ALA A 82 -11.19 -11.39 8.69
C ALA A 82 -12.17 -10.49 7.93
N PRO A 83 -13.25 -9.94 8.54
CA PRO A 83 -14.13 -8.98 7.87
C PRO A 83 -13.39 -7.74 7.34
N THR A 84 -12.48 -7.18 8.13
CA THR A 84 -11.66 -6.02 7.73
C THR A 84 -10.69 -6.43 6.62
N ALA A 85 -10.09 -7.61 6.70
CA ALA A 85 -9.24 -8.11 5.61
C ALA A 85 -10.01 -8.23 4.29
N ALA A 86 -11.24 -8.75 4.31
CA ALA A 86 -12.09 -8.86 3.14
C ALA A 86 -12.41 -7.49 2.52
N LEU A 87 -12.64 -6.47 3.36
CA LEU A 87 -12.89 -5.09 2.92
C LEU A 87 -11.70 -4.53 2.12
N TYR A 88 -10.48 -4.68 2.64
CA TYR A 88 -9.27 -4.20 1.96
C TYR A 88 -8.95 -5.02 0.70
N LEU A 89 -9.13 -6.34 0.71
CA LEU A 89 -8.97 -7.18 -0.49
C LEU A 89 -9.92 -6.79 -1.63
N ALA A 90 -11.12 -6.29 -1.31
CA ALA A 90 -12.09 -5.84 -2.31
C ALA A 90 -11.71 -4.49 -2.94
N SER A 91 -10.80 -3.72 -2.32
CA SER A 91 -10.40 -2.39 -2.80
C SER A 91 -9.35 -2.41 -3.92
N GLY A 92 -8.70 -3.56 -4.16
CA GLY A 92 -7.79 -3.78 -5.30
C GLY A 92 -6.58 -4.65 -4.96
#